data_AF-A0A840R743-F1
#
_entry.id   AF-A0A840R743-F1
#
_cell.length_a   1.000
_cell.length_b   1.000
_cell.length_c   1.000
_cell.angle_alpha   90.00
_cell.angle_beta   90.00
_cell.angle_gamma   90.00
#
_symmetry.space_group_name_H-M   'P 1'
#
loop_
_entity.id
_entity.type
_entity.pdbx_description
1 polymer ?
#
loop_
_entity_poly.entity_id
_entity_poly.type
_entity_poly.pdbx_seq_one_letter_code
_entity_poly.pdbx_strand_id
1 'polypeptide(L)' 'MNELPDDHKGHTIIPSASGPTGGPWVGNYSVWKIEPNNNYTAVLQGFISGEFATQEGAISTAVLEAKSKIDAL' A
#
# COMPACT_ATOMS: atom_id res chain seq x y z
N MET A 1 -3.52 -19.60 -8.30
CA MET A 1 -3.67 -18.37 -7.50
C MET A 1 -2.31 -17.71 -7.55
N ASN A 2 -2.18 -16.54 -8.18
CA ASN A 2 -0.88 -15.87 -8.27
C ASN A 2 -0.51 -15.39 -6.88
N GLU A 3 0.62 -15.86 -6.36
CA GLU A 3 1.17 -15.40 -5.09
C GLU A 3 1.45 -13.90 -5.21
N LEU A 4 1.00 -13.11 -4.25
CA LEU A 4 1.38 -11.71 -4.21
C LEU A 4 2.83 -11.67 -3.70
N PRO A 5 3.73 -10.92 -4.38
CA PRO A 5 5.12 -10.85 -3.98
C PRO A 5 5.26 -10.25 -2.58
N ASP A 6 6.27 -10.68 -1.83
CA ASP A 6 6.68 -10.02 -0.59
C ASP A 6 7.28 -8.65 -0.95
N ASP A 7 6.64 -7.59 -0.47
CA ASP A 7 7.06 -6.21 -0.69
C ASP A 7 7.90 -5.66 0.48
N HIS A 8 7.66 -6.13 1.71
CA HIS A 8 8.36 -5.67 2.91
C HIS A 8 8.14 -6.58 4.14
N LYS A 9 9.21 -7.21 4.64
CA LYS A 9 9.22 -8.01 5.89
C LYS A 9 8.14 -9.12 5.93
N GLY A 10 7.93 -9.87 4.85
CA GLY A 10 6.90 -10.91 4.79
C GLY A 10 5.48 -10.35 4.61
N HIS A 11 5.36 -9.12 4.13
CA HIS A 11 4.08 -8.48 3.84
C HIS A 11 4.04 -8.03 2.38
N THR A 12 2.92 -8.30 1.73
CA THR A 12 2.55 -7.65 0.48
C THR A 12 1.95 -6.29 0.78
N ILE A 13 2.35 -5.28 0.01
CA ILE A 13 1.78 -3.95 0.03
C ILE A 13 1.08 -3.74 -1.30
N ILE A 14 -0.23 -3.48 -1.26
CA ILE A 14 -1.02 -3.13 -2.44
C ILE A 14 -1.31 -1.64 -2.35
N PRO A 15 -0.50 -0.77 -2.99
CA PRO A 15 -0.77 0.64 -3.07
C PRO A 15 -1.75 0.92 -4.22
N SER A 16 -2.53 1.98 -4.05
CA SER A 16 -3.30 2.57 -5.15
C SER A 16 -3.38 4.07 -4.98
N ALA A 17 -3.86 4.72 -6.03
CA ALA A 17 -4.20 6.13 -6.00
C ALA A 17 -5.57 6.31 -6.64
N SER A 18 -6.35 7.21 -6.04
CA SER A 18 -7.70 7.54 -6.49
C SER A 18 -7.80 9.04 -6.72
N GLY A 19 -8.52 9.46 -7.77
CA GLY A 19 -8.65 10.86 -8.15
C GLY A 19 -9.27 11.00 -9.55
N PRO A 20 -9.73 12.21 -9.92
CA PRO A 20 -10.19 12.48 -11.28
C PRO A 20 -9.04 12.42 -12.28
N THR A 21 -9.35 12.23 -13.56
CA THR A 21 -8.36 12.29 -14.64
C THR A 21 -7.68 13.66 -14.65
N GLY A 22 -6.38 13.70 -14.34
CA GLY A 22 -5.60 14.93 -14.21
C GLY A 22 -5.33 15.39 -12.76
N GLY A 23 -5.86 14.69 -11.76
CA GLY A 23 -5.65 14.98 -10.34
C GLY A 23 -6.61 16.03 -9.76
N PRO A 24 -6.57 16.28 -8.44
CA PRO A 24 -5.61 15.75 -7.46
C PRO A 24 -5.78 14.25 -7.15
N TRP A 25 -4.68 13.59 -6.80
CA TRP A 25 -4.64 12.17 -6.45
C TRP A 25 -4.52 11.97 -4.94
N VAL A 26 -5.25 11.01 -4.40
CA VAL A 26 -5.14 10.56 -3.00
C VAL A 26 -4.54 9.16 -3.00
N GLY A 27 -3.43 9.00 -2.29
CA GLY A 27 -2.77 7.70 -2.11
C GLY A 27 -3.48 6.87 -1.05
N ASN A 28 -3.58 5.57 -1.28
CA ASN A 28 -4.11 4.62 -0.30
C ASN A 28 -3.35 3.29 -0.41
N TYR A 29 -3.37 2.51 0.64
CA TYR A 29 -2.66 1.22 0.68
C TYR A 29 -3.42 0.19 1.50
N SER A 30 -3.21 -1.08 1.15
CA SER A 30 -3.55 -2.22 2.00
C SER A 30 -2.33 -3.12 2.16
N VAL A 31 -2.15 -3.65 3.37
CA VAL A 31 -1.02 -4.51 3.73
C VAL A 31 -1.56 -5.86 4.16
N TRP A 32 -0.97 -6.90 3.60
CA TRP A 32 -1.33 -8.28 3.84
C TRP A 32 -0.09 -9.05 4.27
N LYS A 33 -0.16 -9.73 5.42
CA LYS A 33 0.90 -10.63 5.86
C LYS A 33 0.80 -11.93 5.09
N ILE A 34 1.94 -12.41 4.59
CA ILE A 34 2.06 -13.69 3.89
C ILE A 34 2.29 -14.76 4.95
N GLU A 35 1.36 -15.70 5.08
CA GLU A 35 1.48 -16.81 6.03
C GLU A 35 2.16 -18.03 5.37
N PRO A 36 2.81 -18.91 6.15
CA PRO A 36 3.56 -20.07 5.62
C PRO A 36 2.75 -21.09 4.79
N ASN A 37 1.42 -20.98 4.79
CA ASN A 37 0.50 -21.83 4.03
C ASN A 37 -0.09 -21.15 2.79
N ASN A 38 0.55 -20.09 2.29
CA ASN A 38 0.08 -19.25 1.19
C ASN A 38 -1.28 -18.57 1.44
N ASN A 39 -1.69 -18.44 2.70
CA ASN A 39 -2.79 -17.57 3.07
C ASN A 39 -2.30 -16.14 3.31
N TYR A 40 -3.22 -15.19 3.18
CA TYR A 40 -2.96 -13.78 3.39
C TYR A 40 -3.88 -13.25 4.49
N THR A 41 -3.29 -12.57 5.48
CA THR A 41 -4.04 -11.92 6.56
C THR A 41 -3.94 -10.42 6.39
N ALA A 42 -5.07 -9.71 6.33
CA ALA A 42 -5.08 -8.26 6.31
C ALA A 42 -4.54 -7.71 7.63
N VAL A 43 -3.55 -6.82 7.57
CA VAL A 43 -2.90 -6.25 8.77
C VAL A 43 -3.17 -4.76 8.89
N LEU A 44 -2.99 -4.01 7.79
CA LEU A 44 -3.13 -2.56 7.77
C LEU A 44 -3.86 -2.11 6.52
N GLN A 45 -4.62 -1.02 6.65
CA GLN A 45 -5.17 -0.28 5.52
C GLN A 45 -5.15 1.20 5.88
N GLY A 46 -4.88 2.04 4.90
CA GLY A 46 -4.73 3.46 5.16
C GLY A 46 -4.88 4.34 3.94
N PHE A 47 -5.16 5.61 4.23
CA PHE A 47 -5.17 6.69 3.26
C PHE A 47 -4.04 7.66 3.62
N ILE A 48 -3.38 8.19 2.62
CA ILE A 48 -2.37 9.21 2.79
C ILE A 48 -3.06 10.55 2.97
N SER A 49 -2.70 11.25 4.03
CA SER A 49 -3.17 12.60 4.27
C SER A 49 -2.59 13.54 3.22
N GLY A 50 -3.46 14.22 2.48
CA GLY A 50 -3.08 15.19 1.48
C GLY A 50 -3.32 14.72 0.05
N GLU A 51 -3.12 15.65 -0.87
CA GLU A 51 -3.37 15.49 -2.30
C GLU A 51 -2.06 15.59 -3.09
N PHE A 52 -1.92 14.77 -4.11
CA PHE A 52 -0.74 14.71 -4.96
C PHE A 52 -1.06 15.18 -6.37
N ALA A 53 -0.13 15.91 -6.98
CA ALA A 53 -0.24 16.33 -8.38
C ALA A 53 -0.17 15.15 -9.36
N THR A 54 0.50 14.07 -8.99
CA THR A 54 0.70 12.89 -9.83
C THR A 54 0.22 11.61 -9.14
N GLN A 55 -0.32 10.69 -9.93
CA GLN A 55 -0.74 9.36 -9.46
C GLN A 55 0.44 8.59 -8.86
N GLU A 56 1.61 8.67 -9.49
CA GLU A 56 2.85 8.04 -9.00
C GLU A 56 3.31 8.63 -7.66
N GLY A 57 3.16 9.93 -7.45
CA GLY A 57 3.46 10.58 -6.16
C GLY A 57 2.57 10.06 -5.03
N ALA A 58 1.28 9.89 -5.31
CA ALA A 58 0.33 9.28 -4.38
C ALA A 58 0.68 7.82 -4.06
N ILE A 59 0.99 7.01 -5.09
CA ILE A 59 1.35 5.59 -4.93
C ILE A 59 2.66 5.43 -4.14
N SER A 60 3.71 6.16 -4.50
CA SER A 60 5.01 6.07 -3.84
C SER A 60 4.93 6.47 -2.36
N THR A 61 4.19 7.54 -2.06
CA THR A 61 3.97 7.94 -0.66
C THR A 61 3.15 6.90 0.10
N ALA A 62 2.15 6.28 -0.54
CA ALA A 62 1.38 5.19 0.06
C ALA A 62 2.24 3.98 0.41
N VAL A 63 3.20 3.61 -0.45
CA VAL A 63 4.17 2.55 -0.16
C VAL A 63 5.07 2.91 1.01
N LEU A 64 5.58 4.15 1.06
CA LEU A 64 6.47 4.60 2.14
C LEU A 64 5.76 4.59 3.50
N GLU A 65 4.52 5.09 3.57
CA GLU A 65 3.72 5.06 4.79
C GLU A 65 3.43 3.62 5.23
N ALA A 66 3.03 2.75 4.29
CA ALA A 66 2.79 1.34 4.58
C ALA A 66 4.03 0.66 5.19
N LYS A 67 5.22 0.87 4.59
CA LYS A 67 6.49 0.35 5.10
C LYS A 67 6.81 0.87 6.50
N SER A 68 6.66 2.18 6.71
CA SER A 68 6.85 2.81 8.01
C SER A 68 5.95 2.22 9.09
N LYS A 69 4.67 1.96 8.76
CA LYS A 69 3.73 1.32 9.70
C LYS A 69 4.10 -0.13 9.98
N ILE A 70 4.49 -0.90 8.96
CA ILE A 70 4.96 -2.28 9.15
C ILE A 70 6.22 -2.31 10.03
N ASP A 71 7.13 -1.34 9.86
CA ASP A 71 8.35 -1.23 10.67
C ASP A 71 8.08 -0.91 12.15
N ALA A 72 6.89 -0.37 12.46
CA ALA A 72 6.45 -0.04 13.81
C ALA A 72 5.57 -1.12 14.47
N LEU A 73 5.28 -2.23 13.78
CA LEU A 73 4.58 -3.41 14.33
C LEU A 73 5.56 -4.31 15.12
#